data_AF-A0A1E7F8T2-F1
#
_entry.id   AF-A0A1E7F8T2-F1
#
_cell.length_a   1.000
_cell.length_b   1.000
_cell.length_c   1.000
_cell.angle_alpha   90.00
_cell.angle_beta   90.00
_cell.angle_gamma   90.00
#
_symmetry.space_group_name_H-M   'P 1'
#
loop_
_entity.id
_entity.type
_entity.pdbx_description
1 polymer ?
#
loop_
_entity_poly.entity_id
_entity_poly.type
_entity_poly.pdbx_seq_one_letter_code
_entity_poly.pdbx_strand_id
1 'polypeptide(L)'
;MSRRHHNNNRRDGRSNGKSSNAHLIGSTVSVVQKHHQGTDVLTSGIVSEILTNSDFHPRGIKVRLVDGTVGRIAIASSPQTRTTHSNNYDYSTTTEDEQQEEDGRPRRQASLADFMGNVGRRPASPVLPPPRQEEEIQMNPPSSSSHSTEKEWACCACTFMNSGLLPECELCQTTRP
;
A
#
# COMPACT_ATOMS: atom_id res chain seq x y z
N MET A 1 -21.81 32.99 -56.45
CA MET A 1 -21.41 31.67 -55.92
C MET A 1 -20.63 31.87 -54.62
N SER A 2 -20.60 30.88 -53.74
CA SER A 2 -19.87 30.84 -52.43
C SER A 2 -20.68 31.20 -51.18
N ARG A 3 -21.65 30.33 -50.83
CA ARG A 3 -22.16 30.22 -49.46
C ARG A 3 -21.03 29.66 -48.59
N ARG A 4 -20.62 30.37 -47.54
CA ARG A 4 -19.66 29.85 -46.55
C ARG A 4 -20.37 28.79 -45.70
N HIS A 5 -19.98 27.54 -45.90
CA HIS A 5 -20.39 26.44 -45.04
C HIS A 5 -19.70 26.59 -43.67
N HIS A 6 -20.48 26.67 -42.60
CA HIS A 6 -20.00 26.55 -41.23
C HIS A 6 -19.63 25.08 -41.00
N ASN A 7 -18.34 24.78 -40.85
CA ASN A 7 -17.90 23.42 -40.54
C ASN A 7 -17.93 23.21 -39.01
N ASN A 8 -19.10 22.82 -38.50
CA ASN A 8 -19.24 22.34 -37.12
C ASN A 8 -18.71 20.90 -37.06
N ASN A 9 -17.41 20.76 -36.78
CA ASN A 9 -16.80 19.49 -36.41
C ASN A 9 -17.47 18.96 -35.13
N ARG A 10 -18.55 18.19 -35.32
CA ARG A 10 -19.13 17.29 -34.32
C ARG A 10 -18.06 16.26 -33.99
N ARG A 11 -17.35 16.47 -32.88
CA ARG A 11 -16.53 15.43 -32.27
C ARG A 11 -17.48 14.49 -31.54
N ASP A 12 -17.98 13.48 -32.23
CA ASP A 12 -18.52 12.28 -31.61
C ASP A 12 -17.35 11.53 -30.95
N GLY A 13 -16.94 12.02 -29.78
CA GLY A 13 -15.94 11.39 -28.92
C GLY A 13 -16.56 10.18 -28.24
N ARG A 14 -16.65 9.06 -28.96
CA ARG A 14 -17.05 7.75 -28.43
C ARG A 14 -15.90 7.15 -27.62
N SER A 15 -15.71 7.59 -26.38
CA SER A 15 -14.79 6.97 -25.43
C SER A 15 -15.51 5.92 -24.58
N ASN A 16 -15.63 4.69 -25.10
CA ASN A 16 -16.00 3.54 -24.27
C ASN A 16 -14.75 3.00 -23.56
N GLY A 17 -14.25 3.76 -22.60
CA GLY A 17 -13.29 3.29 -21.61
C GLY A 17 -14.03 3.07 -20.29
N LYS A 18 -14.90 2.04 -20.23
CA LYS A 18 -15.54 1.65 -18.97
C LYS A 18 -14.63 0.64 -18.28
N SER A 19 -13.62 1.11 -17.53
CA SER A 19 -13.24 0.35 -16.35
C SER A 19 -14.53 0.20 -15.53
N SER A 20 -14.93 -1.03 -15.28
CA SER A 20 -16.28 -1.32 -14.80
C SER A 20 -16.11 -2.14 -13.54
N ASN A 21 -16.24 -1.50 -12.38
CA ASN A 21 -16.40 -2.21 -11.11
C ASN A 21 -17.57 -3.22 -11.14
N ALA A 22 -18.41 -3.22 -12.19
CA ALA A 22 -19.49 -4.14 -12.49
C ALA A 22 -19.22 -5.64 -12.24
N HIS A 23 -17.96 -6.10 -12.36
CA HIS A 23 -17.62 -7.50 -12.02
C HIS A 23 -17.92 -7.87 -10.55
N LEU A 24 -17.96 -6.88 -9.66
CA LEU A 24 -18.24 -7.10 -8.24
C LEU A 24 -19.72 -7.42 -7.96
N ILE A 25 -20.64 -7.11 -8.88
CA ILE A 25 -22.07 -7.41 -8.71
C ILE A 25 -22.25 -8.93 -8.69
N GLY A 26 -22.94 -9.46 -7.68
CA GLY A 26 -23.12 -10.91 -7.49
C GLY A 26 -21.94 -11.62 -6.82
N SER A 27 -20.83 -10.93 -6.53
CA SER A 27 -19.72 -11.49 -5.78
C SER A 27 -19.97 -11.43 -4.27
N THR A 28 -19.47 -12.43 -3.54
CA THR A 28 -19.43 -12.41 -2.07
C THR A 28 -18.29 -11.50 -1.62
N VAL A 29 -18.63 -10.47 -0.85
CA VAL A 29 -17.67 -9.48 -0.34
C VAL A 29 -17.90 -9.25 1.15
N SER A 30 -16.84 -8.83 1.83
CA SER A 30 -16.92 -8.33 3.20
C SER A 30 -16.98 -6.81 3.20
N VAL A 31 -18.03 -6.23 3.77
CA VAL A 31 -18.25 -4.79 3.84
C VAL A 31 -18.15 -4.26 5.27
N VAL A 32 -17.55 -3.08 5.41
CA VAL A 32 -17.58 -2.29 6.65
C VAL A 32 -18.73 -1.29 6.54
N GLN A 33 -19.72 -1.41 7.42
CA GLN A 33 -20.80 -0.44 7.53
C GLN A 33 -20.31 0.82 8.24
N LYS A 34 -20.97 1.96 8.02
CA LYS A 34 -20.59 3.23 8.66
C LYS A 34 -20.60 3.14 10.20
N HIS A 35 -21.57 2.42 10.75
CA HIS A 35 -21.72 2.19 12.19
C HIS A 35 -20.56 1.37 12.78
N HIS A 36 -19.87 0.59 11.96
CA HIS A 36 -18.79 -0.31 12.36
C HIS A 36 -17.37 0.21 12.04
N GLN A 37 -17.22 1.47 11.60
CA GLN A 37 -15.94 2.08 11.20
C GLN A 37 -14.87 2.22 12.32
N GLY A 38 -15.14 1.74 13.53
CA GLY A 38 -14.15 1.64 14.62
C GLY A 38 -14.21 0.34 15.42
N THR A 39 -15.00 -0.65 14.98
CA THR A 39 -15.14 -1.95 15.67
C THR A 39 -14.57 -3.11 14.85
N ASP A 40 -14.04 -2.85 13.66
CA ASP A 40 -13.52 -3.85 12.70
C ASP A 40 -14.51 -4.98 12.38
N VAL A 41 -15.80 -4.77 12.65
CA VAL A 41 -16.85 -5.74 12.33
C VAL A 41 -17.13 -5.69 10.83
N LEU A 42 -16.92 -6.84 10.18
CA LEU A 42 -17.19 -7.04 8.77
C LEU A 42 -18.49 -7.80 8.57
N THR A 43 -19.35 -7.30 7.69
CA THR A 43 -20.56 -8.00 7.25
C THR A 43 -20.27 -8.67 5.92
N SER A 44 -20.35 -9.99 5.85
CA SER A 44 -20.25 -10.74 4.61
C SER A 44 -21.60 -10.78 3.89
N GLY A 45 -21.60 -10.59 2.58
CA GLY A 45 -22.81 -10.68 1.78
C GLY A 45 -22.56 -10.59 0.28
N ILE A 46 -23.64 -10.73 -0.49
CA ILE A 46 -23.61 -10.64 -1.95
C ILE A 46 -23.89 -9.19 -2.36
N VAL A 47 -23.07 -8.65 -3.27
CA VAL A 47 -23.27 -7.30 -3.82
C VAL A 47 -24.50 -7.27 -4.72
N SER A 48 -25.47 -6.41 -4.36
CA SER A 48 -26.63 -6.11 -5.20
C SER A 48 -26.35 -4.98 -6.18
N GLU A 49 -25.70 -3.91 -5.71
CA GLU A 49 -25.51 -2.69 -6.49
C GLU A 49 -24.21 -1.98 -6.10
N ILE A 50 -23.53 -1.39 -7.09
CA ILE A 50 -22.35 -0.57 -6.87
C ILE A 50 -22.76 0.89 -6.92
N LEU A 51 -22.52 1.62 -5.83
CA LEU A 51 -22.91 3.02 -5.68
C LEU A 51 -21.77 3.99 -6.02
N THR A 52 -20.62 3.46 -6.43
CA THR A 52 -19.43 4.20 -6.84
C THR A 52 -19.31 4.24 -8.36
N ASN A 53 -19.35 5.45 -8.93
CA ASN A 53 -19.32 5.67 -10.39
C ASN A 53 -17.91 5.89 -10.97
N SER A 54 -16.93 6.26 -10.14
CA SER A 54 -15.52 6.34 -10.56
C SER A 54 -14.91 4.93 -10.64
N ASP A 55 -13.74 4.78 -11.24
CA ASP A 55 -12.94 3.56 -11.17
C ASP A 55 -11.82 3.67 -10.15
N PHE A 56 -11.31 4.89 -9.97
CA PHE A 56 -10.33 5.21 -8.94
C PHE A 56 -11.06 5.62 -7.66
N HIS A 57 -10.91 4.81 -6.61
CA HIS A 57 -11.49 5.05 -5.30
C HIS A 57 -10.43 5.05 -4.20
N PRO A 58 -9.85 6.22 -3.85
CA PRO A 58 -8.85 6.28 -2.79
C PRO A 58 -9.40 5.84 -1.42
N ARG A 59 -10.72 5.95 -1.23
CA ARG A 59 -11.42 5.54 0.01
C ARG A 59 -12.16 4.21 -0.12
N GLY A 60 -11.98 3.49 -1.23
CA GLY A 60 -12.65 2.22 -1.52
C GLY A 60 -14.04 2.34 -2.16
N ILE A 61 -14.52 1.20 -2.64
CA ILE A 61 -15.75 1.03 -3.43
C ILE A 61 -16.96 0.99 -2.49
N LYS A 62 -17.98 1.80 -2.76
CA LYS A 62 -19.23 1.81 -2.00
C LYS A 62 -20.23 0.87 -2.66
N VAL A 63 -20.71 -0.10 -1.91
CA VAL A 63 -21.66 -1.10 -2.41
C VAL A 63 -22.89 -1.21 -1.51
N ARG A 64 -23.98 -1.67 -2.11
CA ARG A 64 -25.17 -2.15 -1.44
C ARG A 64 -25.22 -3.67 -1.57
N LEU A 65 -25.37 -4.35 -0.45
CA LEU A 65 -25.58 -5.78 -0.39
C LEU A 65 -27.06 -6.14 -0.63
N VAL A 66 -27.34 -7.41 -0.90
CA VAL A 66 -28.70 -7.94 -1.13
C VAL A 66 -29.64 -7.79 0.07
N ASP A 67 -29.10 -7.70 1.28
CA ASP A 67 -29.83 -7.41 2.53
C ASP A 67 -30.22 -5.91 2.67
N GLY A 68 -29.77 -5.06 1.74
CA GLY A 68 -29.96 -3.61 1.78
C GLY A 68 -28.87 -2.85 2.54
N THR A 69 -27.92 -3.56 3.15
CA THR A 69 -26.79 -2.97 3.89
C THR A 69 -25.88 -2.20 2.95
N VAL A 70 -25.44 -1.01 3.37
CA VAL A 70 -24.54 -0.16 2.59
C VAL A 70 -23.20 0.00 3.32
N GLY A 71 -22.11 -0.30 2.63
CA GLY A 71 -20.77 -0.29 3.22
C GLY A 71 -19.64 -0.08 2.21
N ARG A 72 -18.42 0.01 2.73
CA ARG A 72 -17.17 -0.01 1.94
C ARG A 72 -16.67 -1.44 1.85
N ILE A 73 -16.23 -1.90 0.68
CA ILE A 73 -15.58 -3.21 0.55
C ILE A 73 -14.22 -3.16 1.26
N ALA A 74 -13.98 -4.09 2.19
CA ALA A 74 -12.68 -4.26 2.84
C ALA A 74 -11.83 -5.32 2.14
N ILE A 75 -12.42 -6.50 1.88
CA ILE A 75 -11.74 -7.64 1.27
C ILE A 75 -12.75 -8.35 0.37
N ALA A 76 -12.39 -8.56 -0.90
CA ALA A 76 -13.09 -9.53 -1.75
C ALA A 76 -12.68 -10.92 -1.27
N SER A 77 -13.59 -11.67 -0.65
CA SER A 77 -13.32 -13.03 -0.20
C SER A 77 -13.28 -13.96 -1.40
N SER A 78 -12.17 -13.94 -2.15
CA SER A 78 -11.86 -15.05 -3.04
C SER A 78 -11.46 -16.23 -2.17
N PRO A 79 -12.16 -17.38 -2.19
CA PRO A 79 -11.57 -18.60 -1.70
C PRO A 79 -10.42 -18.93 -2.65
N GLN A 80 -9.20 -18.51 -2.32
CA GLN A 80 -8.03 -18.97 -3.03
C GLN A 80 -7.94 -20.48 -2.81
N THR A 81 -8.28 -21.25 -3.83
CA THR A 81 -7.84 -22.64 -3.95
C THR A 81 -6.34 -22.65 -3.76
N ARG A 82 -5.88 -23.37 -2.73
CA ARG A 82 -4.47 -23.58 -2.39
C ARG A 82 -3.73 -24.06 -3.64
N THR A 83 -3.13 -23.13 -4.38
CA THR A 83 -2.08 -23.48 -5.32
C THR A 83 -0.80 -23.36 -4.52
N THR A 84 -0.36 -24.49 -3.97
CA THR A 84 1.00 -24.69 -3.48
C THR A 84 1.99 -24.48 -4.63
N HIS A 85 2.27 -23.22 -4.96
CA HIS A 85 3.53 -22.88 -5.62
C HIS A 85 4.55 -22.70 -4.50
N SER A 86 5.17 -23.81 -4.12
CA SER A 86 6.45 -23.77 -3.41
C SER A 86 7.41 -22.97 -4.29
N ASN A 87 7.71 -21.75 -3.89
CA ASN A 87 8.85 -21.02 -4.46
C ASN A 87 10.11 -21.79 -4.08
N ASN A 88 10.51 -22.73 -4.94
CA ASN A 88 11.80 -23.37 -4.88
C ASN A 88 12.76 -22.41 -5.61
N TYR A 89 13.44 -21.56 -4.84
CA TYR A 89 14.52 -20.72 -5.34
C TYR A 89 15.70 -21.64 -5.63
N ASP A 90 15.66 -22.27 -6.81
CA ASP A 90 16.69 -23.17 -7.30
C ASP A 90 17.80 -22.33 -7.93
N TYR A 91 18.77 -21.93 -7.10
CA TYR A 91 20.05 -21.42 -7.58
C TYR A 91 20.91 -22.63 -7.99
N SER A 92 20.63 -23.17 -9.16
CA SER A 92 21.55 -24.09 -9.82
C SER A 92 22.53 -23.28 -10.67
N THR A 93 23.76 -23.16 -10.17
CA THR A 93 24.90 -22.63 -10.93
C THR A 93 25.36 -23.72 -11.89
N THR A 94 25.17 -23.50 -13.20
CA THR A 94 25.83 -24.31 -14.22
C THR A 94 27.27 -23.82 -14.38
N THR A 95 28.21 -24.70 -14.07
CA THR A 95 29.45 -24.99 -14.83
C THR A 95 29.28 -24.67 -16.32
N GLU A 96 30.24 -24.20 -17.12
CA GLU A 96 31.70 -24.16 -17.11
C GLU A 96 32.11 -22.92 -17.94
N ASP A 97 33.18 -22.22 -17.57
CA ASP A 97 34.02 -21.56 -18.58
C ASP A 97 35.46 -21.57 -18.07
N GLU A 98 36.19 -22.56 -18.56
CA GLU A 98 37.64 -22.62 -18.51
C GLU A 98 38.22 -21.58 -19.48
N GLN A 99 39.12 -20.71 -19.00
CA GLN A 99 40.25 -20.22 -19.81
C GLN A 99 41.33 -19.53 -18.95
N GLN A 100 42.42 -20.30 -18.77
CA GLN A 100 43.85 -19.93 -18.84
C GLN A 100 44.54 -19.23 -17.64
N GLU A 101 45.74 -19.77 -17.35
CA GLU A 101 46.75 -19.44 -16.30
C GLU A 101 47.22 -17.97 -16.37
N GLU A 102 47.74 -17.29 -15.34
CA GLU A 102 48.96 -17.56 -14.56
C GLU A 102 48.98 -16.74 -13.22
N ASP A 103 50.00 -16.95 -12.40
CA ASP A 103 50.33 -16.34 -11.10
C ASP A 103 49.78 -17.03 -9.83
N GLY A 104 50.65 -17.87 -9.26
CA GLY A 104 50.39 -18.76 -8.14
C GLY A 104 49.90 -18.09 -6.85
N ARG A 105 48.66 -18.41 -6.47
CA ARG A 105 48.18 -18.58 -5.08
C ARG A 105 46.94 -19.48 -5.10
N PRO A 106 46.91 -20.62 -4.38
CA PRO A 106 45.70 -21.43 -4.35
C PRO A 106 44.59 -20.70 -3.59
N ARG A 107 43.47 -20.46 -4.28
CA ARG A 107 42.23 -19.91 -3.70
C ARG A 107 41.67 -20.95 -2.73
N ARG A 108 41.89 -20.76 -1.42
CA ARG A 108 41.30 -21.61 -0.37
C ARG A 108 39.78 -21.57 -0.50
N GLN A 109 39.18 -22.69 -0.89
CA GLN A 109 37.73 -22.86 -0.79
C GLN A 109 37.39 -22.91 0.70
N ALA A 110 36.54 -21.98 1.16
CA ALA A 110 36.11 -21.94 2.55
C ALA A 110 35.40 -23.27 2.88
N SER A 111 35.99 -24.02 3.80
CA SER A 111 35.41 -25.30 4.23
C SER A 111 34.36 -25.05 5.32
N LEU A 112 33.40 -25.97 5.43
CA LEU A 112 32.35 -25.94 6.46
C LEU A 112 32.92 -25.88 7.90
N ALA A 113 34.19 -26.29 8.09
CA ALA A 113 34.89 -26.19 9.38
C ALA A 113 35.23 -24.75 9.80
N ASP A 114 35.47 -23.82 8.86
CA ASP A 114 35.67 -22.40 9.17
C ASP A 114 34.37 -21.73 9.63
N PHE A 115 33.22 -22.25 9.20
CA PHE A 115 31.91 -21.73 9.59
C PHE A 115 31.43 -22.25 10.95
N MET A 116 31.75 -23.51 11.30
CA MET A 116 31.34 -24.10 12.59
C MET A 116 32.39 -23.96 13.71
N GLY A 117 33.53 -23.33 13.43
CA GLY A 117 34.67 -23.23 14.35
C GLY A 117 34.67 -21.98 15.23
N ASN A 118 33.67 -21.75 16.10
CA ASN A 118 33.89 -20.92 17.29
C ASN A 118 32.86 -21.14 18.42
N VAL A 119 32.58 -22.39 18.79
CA VAL A 119 31.95 -22.70 20.08
C VAL A 119 32.97 -22.56 21.21
N GLY A 120 33.22 -21.35 21.69
CA GLY A 120 34.26 -21.18 22.72
C GLY A 120 34.46 -19.84 23.41
N ARG A 121 33.71 -18.77 23.10
CA ARG A 121 33.76 -17.52 23.91
C ARG A 121 32.37 -16.99 24.17
N ARG A 122 31.89 -17.19 25.40
CA ARG A 122 30.75 -16.45 25.94
C ARG A 122 31.17 -14.97 26.07
N PRO A 123 30.53 -14.01 25.38
CA PRO A 123 30.61 -12.62 25.84
C PRO A 123 29.92 -12.52 27.21
N ALA A 124 30.52 -11.78 28.14
CA ALA A 124 29.93 -11.53 29.45
C ALA A 124 28.53 -10.95 29.29
N SER A 125 27.58 -11.44 30.09
CA SER A 125 26.21 -10.93 30.11
C SER A 125 26.22 -9.40 30.28
N PRO A 126 25.43 -8.63 29.50
CA PRO A 126 25.31 -7.21 29.72
C PRO A 126 24.67 -6.99 31.10
N VAL A 127 25.39 -6.30 31.98
CA VAL A 127 24.85 -5.81 33.27
C VAL A 127 23.77 -4.80 32.93
N LEU A 128 22.52 -5.10 33.30
CA LEU A 128 21.44 -4.11 33.18
C LEU A 128 21.77 -2.89 34.06
N PRO A 129 21.61 -1.66 33.56
CA PRO A 129 21.66 -0.49 34.42
C PRO A 129 20.50 -0.55 35.44
N PRO A 130 20.70 -0.03 36.67
CA PRO A 130 19.63 0.04 37.65
C PRO A 130 18.47 0.91 37.12
N PRO A 131 17.23 0.64 37.53
CA PRO A 131 16.08 1.44 37.14
C PRO A 131 16.31 2.90 37.56
N ARG A 132 16.27 3.82 36.60
CA ARG A 132 16.25 5.25 36.90
C ARG A 132 15.02 5.53 37.75
N GLN A 133 15.24 6.17 38.89
CA GLN A 133 14.19 6.72 39.74
C GLN A 133 13.29 7.62 38.88
N GLU A 134 11.99 7.36 38.93
CA GLU A 134 10.96 8.18 38.30
C GLU A 134 10.95 9.54 39.01
N GLU A 135 11.58 10.54 38.40
CA GLU A 135 11.38 11.93 38.80
C GLU A 135 10.11 12.42 38.11
N GLU A 136 9.10 12.67 38.93
CA GLU A 136 7.76 13.12 38.59
C GLU A 136 7.81 14.38 37.72
N ILE A 137 7.62 14.23 36.40
CA ILE A 137 7.44 15.38 35.51
C ILE A 137 6.06 15.95 35.82
N GLN A 138 6.06 17.00 36.64
CA GLN A 138 4.89 17.80 36.95
C GLN A 138 4.24 18.30 35.65
N MET A 139 3.05 17.76 35.38
CA MET A 139 2.19 18.13 34.26
C MET A 139 1.76 19.59 34.44
N ASN A 140 2.44 20.51 33.77
CA ASN A 140 1.88 21.85 33.55
C ASN A 140 0.78 21.73 32.48
N PRO A 141 -0.41 22.32 32.68
CA PRO A 141 -1.47 22.30 31.68
C PRO A 141 -1.00 23.05 30.42
N PRO A 142 -1.26 22.57 29.19
CA PRO A 142 -0.93 23.34 28.01
C PRO A 142 -1.79 24.61 28.00
N SER A 143 -1.12 25.74 28.25
CA SER A 143 -1.62 27.07 27.98
C SER A 143 -1.96 27.16 26.49
N SER A 144 -3.22 27.47 26.24
CA SER A 144 -3.72 27.95 24.96
C SER A 144 -2.89 29.13 24.43
N SER A 145 -2.18 28.96 23.32
CA SER A 145 -1.98 30.04 22.32
C SER A 145 -1.13 29.59 21.12
N SER A 146 -1.71 29.84 19.93
CA SER A 146 -1.10 29.99 18.59
C SER A 146 -0.51 28.75 17.91
N HIS A 147 -1.37 27.89 17.36
CA HIS A 147 -1.04 27.22 16.10
C HIS A 147 -1.17 28.26 14.98
N SER A 148 -0.01 28.73 14.48
CA SER A 148 0.10 29.42 13.20
C SER A 148 -0.70 28.67 12.15
N THR A 149 -1.56 29.37 11.41
CA THR A 149 -2.38 28.76 10.36
C THR A 149 -1.48 28.26 9.22
N GLU A 150 -0.97 27.06 9.36
CA GLU A 150 -0.30 26.34 8.29
C GLU A 150 -1.33 26.07 7.20
N LYS A 151 -1.21 26.83 6.11
CA LYS A 151 -2.21 26.87 5.04
C LYS A 151 -2.19 25.55 4.27
N GLU A 152 -3.03 24.60 4.67
CA GLU A 152 -3.25 23.32 3.99
C GLU A 152 -3.62 23.52 2.52
N TRP A 153 -3.24 22.56 1.66
CA TRP A 153 -3.57 22.58 0.24
C TRP A 153 -4.13 21.23 -0.22
N ALA A 154 -5.18 21.27 -1.05
CA ALA A 154 -5.75 20.07 -1.64
C ALA A 154 -4.99 19.70 -2.91
N CYS A 155 -4.52 18.46 -2.98
CA CYS A 155 -3.84 17.94 -4.17
C CYS A 155 -4.77 17.95 -5.39
N CYS A 156 -4.29 18.50 -6.52
CA CYS A 156 -5.05 18.53 -7.76
C CYS A 156 -5.25 17.15 -8.41
N ALA A 157 -4.37 16.17 -8.12
CA ALA A 157 -4.45 14.82 -8.68
C ALA A 157 -5.32 13.87 -7.86
N CYS A 158 -5.16 13.87 -6.53
CA CYS A 158 -5.83 12.90 -5.67
C CYS A 158 -6.77 13.51 -4.62
N THR A 159 -6.92 14.84 -4.59
CA THR A 159 -7.76 15.60 -3.62
C THR A 159 -7.38 15.46 -2.14
N PHE A 160 -6.26 14.79 -1.84
CA PHE A 160 -5.74 14.66 -0.48
C PHE A 160 -5.34 16.04 0.07
N MET A 161 -5.70 16.33 1.32
CA MET A 161 -5.32 17.58 1.99
C MET A 161 -3.93 17.42 2.58
N ASN A 162 -2.95 18.10 1.98
CA ASN A 162 -1.58 18.14 2.46
C ASN A 162 -1.37 19.34 3.38
N SER A 163 -0.41 19.21 4.29
CA SER A 163 0.05 20.34 5.08
C SER A 163 0.69 21.42 4.19
N GLY A 164 0.62 22.67 4.64
CA GLY A 164 1.12 23.82 3.88
C GLY A 164 2.63 23.83 3.64
N LEU A 165 3.38 22.99 4.35
CA LEU A 165 4.84 22.89 4.30
C LEU A 165 5.35 21.91 3.24
N LEU A 166 4.48 21.05 2.72
CA LEU A 166 4.90 20.01 1.78
C LEU A 166 4.90 20.53 0.33
N PRO A 167 6.01 20.39 -0.40
CA PRO A 167 6.11 20.77 -1.81
C PRO A 167 5.40 19.76 -2.73
N GLU A 168 5.12 18.54 -2.23
CA GLU A 168 4.53 17.43 -2.97
C GLU A 168 3.46 16.74 -2.12
N CYS A 169 2.52 16.07 -2.79
CA CYS A 169 1.48 15.33 -2.09
C CYS A 169 2.01 14.04 -1.46
N GLU A 170 1.71 13.77 -0.20
CA GLU A 170 2.18 12.54 0.48
C GLU A 170 1.53 11.27 -0.08
N LEU A 171 0.33 11.38 -0.66
CA LEU A 171 -0.41 10.24 -1.16
C LEU A 171 0.00 9.84 -2.58
N CYS A 172 0.37 10.81 -3.42
CA CYS A 172 0.60 10.58 -4.85
C CYS A 172 1.81 11.30 -5.45
N GLN A 173 2.60 11.99 -4.61
CA GLN A 173 3.84 12.71 -4.98
C GLN A 173 3.66 13.79 -6.05
N THR A 174 2.41 14.21 -6.30
CA THR A 174 2.14 15.31 -7.24
C THR A 174 2.62 16.62 -6.62
N THR A 175 3.44 17.37 -7.35
CA THR A 175 3.93 18.68 -6.95
C THR A 175 2.78 19.66 -6.73
N ARG A 176 2.93 20.50 -5.72
CA ARG A 176 1.98 21.57 -5.42
C ARG A 176 1.88 22.53 -6.63
N PRO A 177 0.66 22.87 -7.09
CA PRO A 177 0.46 23.83 -8.17
C PRO A 177 0.85 25.25 -7.77
#